data_AF-A0AAW0J725-F1
#
_entry.id   AF-A0AAW0J725-F1
#
_cell.length_a   1.000
_cell.length_b   1.000
_cell.length_c   1.000
_cell.angle_alpha   90.00
_cell.angle_beta   90.00
_cell.angle_gamma   90.00
#
_symmetry.space_group_name_H-M   'P 1'
#
loop_
_entity.id
_entity.type
_entity.pdbx_description
1 polymer ?
#
loop_
_entity_poly.entity_id
_entity_poly.type
_entity_poly.pdbx_seq_one_letter_code
_entity_poly.pdbx_strand_id
1 'polypeptide(L)'
;MASSSLSKQNSSSSWTPEQNKRFEKALALYDKETPDRWQNVAKAVGGNKTAEEVKRHYEILLEDLRHIESGLVPIPKYRSNGSSANIDEEERLLKYLKLR
;
A
#
# COMPACT_ATOMS: atom_id res chain seq x y z
N MET A 1 -9.10 23.82 36.19
CA MET A 1 -7.71 23.58 35.78
C MET A 1 -7.75 22.87 34.43
N ALA A 2 -7.19 23.49 33.40
CA ALA A 2 -7.16 22.95 32.05
C ALA A 2 -6.18 21.78 31.97
N SER A 3 -6.63 20.63 31.47
CA SER A 3 -5.74 19.55 31.02
C SER A 3 -5.82 19.51 29.50
N SER A 4 -5.05 20.40 28.87
CA SER A 4 -4.76 20.34 27.43
C SER A 4 -3.88 19.13 27.19
N SER A 5 -4.52 17.98 27.01
CA SER A 5 -3.86 16.74 26.63
C SER A 5 -3.45 16.84 25.18
N LEU A 6 -2.19 17.26 24.99
CA LEU A 6 -1.27 16.83 23.94
C LEU A 6 -1.94 16.67 22.58
N SER A 7 -2.07 17.80 21.88
CA SER A 7 -1.98 17.80 20.43
C SER A 7 -0.63 17.17 20.05
N LYS A 8 -0.59 15.85 19.93
CA LYS A 8 0.45 15.17 19.16
C LYS A 8 0.12 15.51 17.72
N GLN A 9 0.46 16.74 17.34
CA GLN A 9 0.64 17.11 15.95
C GLN A 9 1.73 16.17 15.45
N ASN A 10 1.32 15.00 14.96
CA ASN A 10 2.11 14.28 14.02
C ASN A 10 2.10 15.17 12.79
N SER A 11 3.03 16.10 12.72
CA SER A 11 3.52 16.72 11.50
C SER A 11 4.21 15.67 10.61
N SER A 12 3.72 14.41 10.62
CA SER A 12 3.80 13.56 9.47
C SER A 12 3.00 14.29 8.40
N SER A 13 3.70 14.87 7.44
CA SER A 13 3.09 15.25 6.17
C SER A 13 2.14 14.12 5.74
N SER A 14 0.83 14.33 5.88
CA SER A 14 -0.17 13.32 5.50
C SER A 14 -0.01 13.02 4.02
N TRP A 15 0.35 11.78 3.70
CA TRP A 15 0.48 11.33 2.32
C TRP A 15 -0.89 11.33 1.67
N THR A 16 -1.07 12.13 0.62
CA THR A 16 -2.30 12.08 -0.16
C THR A 16 -2.33 10.80 -1.02
N PRO A 17 -3.50 10.30 -1.41
CA PRO A 17 -3.59 9.14 -2.30
C PRO A 17 -2.83 9.32 -3.62
N GLU A 18 -2.81 10.55 -4.15
CA GLU A 18 -2.06 10.88 -5.35
C GLU A 18 -0.55 10.84 -5.12
N GLN A 19 -0.06 11.39 -4.00
CA GLN A 19 1.36 11.30 -3.63
C GLN A 19 1.79 9.85 -3.44
N ASN A 20 0.96 9.04 -2.78
CA ASN A 20 1.24 7.63 -2.56
C ASN A 20 1.32 6.87 -3.91
N LYS A 21 0.40 7.14 -4.83
CA LYS A 21 0.43 6.55 -6.19
C LYS A 21 1.70 6.93 -6.96
N ARG A 22 2.16 8.18 -6.85
CA ARG A 22 3.42 8.62 -7.46
C ARG A 22 4.64 7.96 -6.80
N PHE A 23 4.60 7.80 -5.48
CA PHE A 23 5.63 7.11 -4.70
C PHE A 23 5.78 5.66 -5.13
N GLU A 24 4.68 4.89 -5.22
CA GLU A 24 4.72 3.49 -5.68
C GLU A 24 5.30 3.36 -7.09
N LYS A 25 4.89 4.23 -8.02
CA LYS A 25 5.46 4.28 -9.37
C LYS A 25 6.96 4.61 -9.36
N ALA A 26 7.38 5.54 -8.50
CA ALA A 26 8.78 5.90 -8.37
C ALA A 26 9.61 4.77 -7.77
N LEU A 27 9.07 3.99 -6.82
CA LEU A 27 9.75 2.79 -6.31
C LEU A 27 9.95 1.70 -7.36
N ALA A 28 9.04 1.60 -8.34
CA ALA A 28 9.17 0.68 -9.47
C ALA A 28 10.23 1.14 -10.48
N LEU A 29 10.45 2.45 -10.59
CA LEU A 29 11.45 3.03 -11.50
C LEU A 29 12.86 3.06 -10.88
N TYR A 30 12.95 3.38 -9.59
CA TYR A 30 14.21 3.48 -8.84
C TYR A 30 14.33 2.28 -7.90
N ASP A 31 15.08 1.29 -8.35
CA ASP A 31 15.36 0.06 -7.62
C ASP A 31 16.29 0.27 -6.41
N LYS A 32 16.70 -0.81 -5.76
CA LYS A 32 17.55 -0.76 -4.55
C LYS A 32 19.00 -0.35 -4.84
N GLU A 33 19.49 -0.54 -6.07
CA GLU A 33 20.88 -0.25 -6.45
C GLU A 33 21.02 1.16 -7.03
N THR A 34 19.90 1.82 -7.32
CA THR A 34 19.87 3.21 -7.79
C THR A 34 20.60 4.13 -6.78
N PRO A 35 21.67 4.83 -7.19
CA PRO A 35 22.32 5.83 -6.34
C PRO A 35 21.35 6.99 -6.06
N ASP A 36 21.43 7.56 -4.86
CA ASP A 36 20.54 8.65 -4.42
C ASP A 36 19.05 8.33 -4.60
N ARG A 37 18.68 7.05 -4.43
CA ARG A 37 17.32 6.53 -4.63
C ARG A 37 16.25 7.41 -4.00
N TRP A 38 16.42 7.77 -2.72
CA TRP A 38 15.42 8.50 -1.97
C TRP A 38 15.25 9.94 -2.45
N GLN A 39 16.33 10.57 -2.89
CA GLN A 39 16.33 11.89 -3.51
C GLN A 39 15.60 11.85 -4.86
N ASN A 40 15.83 10.80 -5.66
CA ASN A 40 15.16 10.63 -6.95
C ASN A 40 13.65 10.34 -6.78
N VAL A 41 13.28 9.51 -5.80
CA VAL A 41 11.89 9.25 -5.46
C VAL A 41 11.20 10.51 -4.93
N ALA A 42 11.84 11.28 -4.04
CA ALA A 42 11.30 12.54 -3.54
C ALA A 42 11.00 13.55 -4.66
N LYS A 43 11.92 13.68 -5.62
CA LYS A 43 11.72 14.50 -6.83
C LYS A 43 10.52 14.02 -7.66
N ALA A 44 10.36 12.71 -7.83
CA ALA A 44 9.27 12.13 -8.61
C ALA A 44 7.89 12.26 -7.93
N VAL A 45 7.84 12.16 -6.60
CA VAL A 45 6.61 12.36 -5.82
C VAL A 45 6.17 13.83 -5.88
N GLY A 46 7.12 14.75 -5.75
CA GLY A 46 6.86 16.19 -5.67
C GLY A 46 6.19 16.60 -4.36
N GLY A 47 5.58 17.79 -4.33
CA GLY A 47 4.80 18.25 -3.17
C GLY A 47 5.64 18.45 -1.89
N ASN A 48 6.85 18.98 -2.06
CA ASN A 48 7.82 19.30 -0.99
C ASN A 48 8.19 18.12 -0.07
N LYS A 49 8.04 16.88 -0.53
CA LYS A 49 8.50 15.70 0.22
C LYS A 49 10.02 15.65 0.23
N THR A 50 10.62 15.44 1.39
CA THR A 50 12.06 15.23 1.50
C THR A 50 12.45 13.77 1.32
N ALA A 51 13.73 13.50 1.06
CA ALA A 51 14.25 12.14 0.95
C ALA A 51 14.04 11.34 2.25
N GLU A 52 14.13 12.01 3.40
CA GLU A 52 13.91 11.44 4.73
C GLU A 52 12.45 11.05 4.94
N GLU A 53 11.50 11.89 4.52
CA GLU A 53 10.07 11.58 4.59
C GLU A 53 9.70 10.40 3.69
N VAL A 54 10.27 10.35 2.49
CA VAL A 54 10.09 9.24 1.56
C VAL A 54 10.66 7.94 2.15
N LYS A 55 11.86 8.00 2.73
CA LYS A 55 12.48 6.83 3.37
C LYS A 55 11.63 6.33 4.55
N ARG A 56 11.14 7.23 5.39
CA ARG A 56 10.24 6.87 6.51
C ARG A 56 8.96 6.21 5.98
N HIS A 57 8.36 6.75 4.93
CA HIS A 57 7.14 6.18 4.33
C HIS A 57 7.39 4.78 3.76
N TYR A 58 8.58 4.55 3.17
CA TYR A 58 9.00 3.23 2.72
C TYR A 58 9.18 2.24 3.88
N GLU A 59 9.75 2.66 5.01
CA GLU A 59 9.90 1.81 6.19
C GLU A 59 8.55 1.37 6.77
N ILE A 60 7.56 2.27 6.80
CA ILE A 60 6.18 1.96 7.19
C ILE A 60 5.57 0.94 6.22
N LEU A 61 5.75 1.13 4.90
CA LEU A 61 5.27 0.17 3.90
C LEU A 61 5.86 -1.23 4.11
N LEU A 62 7.16 -1.33 4.42
CA LEU A 62 7.80 -2.62 4.72
C LEU A 62 7.25 -3.26 6.00
N GLU A 63 6.94 -2.44 7.00
CA GLU A 63 6.28 -2.91 8.21
C GLU A 63 4.89 -3.46 7.93
N ASP A 64 4.07 -2.77 7.15
CA ASP A 64 2.74 -3.25 6.75
C ASP A 64 2.82 -4.56 5.98
N LEU A 65 3.75 -4.68 5.02
CA LEU A 65 3.98 -5.91 4.26
C LEU A 65 4.36 -7.08 5.19
N ARG A 66 5.26 -6.85 6.14
CA ARG A 66 5.64 -7.86 7.12
C ARG A 66 4.46 -8.30 7.99
N HIS A 67 3.60 -7.37 8.39
CA HIS A 67 2.38 -7.71 9.14
C HIS A 67 1.41 -8.56 8.31
N ILE A 68 1.24 -8.25 7.02
CA ILE A 68 0.42 -9.05 6.10
C ILE A 68 1.02 -10.46 5.91
N GLU A 69 2.32 -10.56 5.64
CA GLU A 69 3.03 -11.83 5.40
C GLU A 69 3.09 -12.73 6.63
N SER A 70 3.12 -12.14 7.83
CA SER A 70 3.10 -12.90 9.09
C SER A 70 1.79 -13.65 9.35
N GLY A 71 0.79 -13.52 8.48
CA GLY A 71 -0.51 -14.20 8.63
C GLY A 71 -1.34 -13.68 9.80
N LEU A 72 -0.94 -12.54 10.39
CA LEU A 72 -1.65 -11.89 11.49
C LEU A 72 -2.88 -11.12 11.05
N VAL A 73 -3.13 -11.02 9.74
CA VAL A 73 -4.41 -10.55 9.20
C VAL A 73 -5.33 -11.75 9.07
N PRO A 74 -6.39 -11.86 9.89
CA PRO A 74 -7.37 -12.93 9.74
C PRO A 74 -7.96 -12.83 8.33
N ILE A 75 -7.85 -13.91 7.56
CA ILE A 75 -8.51 -14.00 6.26
C ILE A 75 -10.00 -13.75 6.52
N PRO A 76 -10.64 -12.75 5.88
CA PRO A 76 -12.06 -12.53 6.04
C PRO A 76 -12.78 -13.85 5.78
N LYS A 77 -13.67 -14.25 6.71
CA LYS A 77 -14.60 -15.34 6.46
C LYS A 77 -15.60 -14.86 5.42
N TYR A 78 -15.20 -14.87 4.16
CA TYR A 78 -16.13 -14.80 3.05
C TYR A 78 -17.10 -15.96 3.28
N ARG A 79 -18.38 -15.64 3.46
CA ARG A 79 -19.42 -16.63 3.68
C ARG A 79 -19.42 -17.58 2.49
N SER A 80 -18.76 -18.73 2.65
CA SER A 80 -19.01 -19.89 1.81
C SER A 80 -20.38 -20.40 2.25
N ASN A 81 -21.41 -19.92 1.56
CA ASN A 81 -22.76 -20.44 1.68
C ASN A 81 -22.75 -21.80 0.98
N GLY A 82 -22.14 -22.80 1.62
CA GLY A 82 -22.14 -24.18 1.17
C GLY A 82 -23.52 -24.78 1.35
N SER A 83 -24.39 -24.58 0.36
CA SER A 83 -25.46 -25.50 0.01
C SER A 83 -25.86 -25.25 -1.45
N SER A 84 -25.54 -26.24 -2.29
CA SER A 84 -25.86 -26.38 -3.72
C SER A 84 -24.91 -25.67 -4.70
N ALA A 85 -23.93 -26.44 -5.17
CA ALA A 85 -23.17 -26.18 -6.38
C ALA A 85 -24.12 -25.83 -7.54
N ASN A 86 -23.98 -24.63 -8.10
CA ASN A 86 -24.36 -24.37 -9.49
C ASN A 86 -23.07 -24.30 -10.28
N ILE A 87 -22.85 -25.35 -11.07
CA ILE A 87 -21.70 -25.63 -11.94
C ILE A 87 -21.50 -24.53 -13.02
N ASP A 88 -22.44 -23.61 -13.13
CA ASP A 88 -22.52 -22.58 -14.17
C ASP A 88 -21.50 -21.43 -14.02
N GLU A 89 -21.01 -21.17 -12.80
CA GLU A 89 -20.12 -20.02 -12.55
C GLU A 89 -18.65 -20.33 -12.89
N GLU A 90 -18.20 -21.57 -12.68
CA GLU A 90 -16.87 -22.02 -13.08
C GLU A 90 -16.74 -22.09 -14.62
N GLU A 91 -17.77 -22.62 -15.30
CA GLU A 91 -17.89 -22.61 -16.76
C GLU A 91 -17.88 -21.16 -17.31
N ARG A 92 -18.56 -20.24 -16.62
CA ARG A 92 -18.59 -18.82 -17.00
C ARG A 92 -17.24 -18.13 -16.81
N LEU A 93 -16.51 -18.43 -15.74
CA LEU A 93 -15.16 -17.92 -15.49
C LEU A 93 -14.15 -18.50 -16.49
N LEU A 94 -14.25 -19.79 -16.80
CA LEU A 94 -13.44 -20.44 -17.84
C LEU A 94 -13.73 -19.88 -19.24
N LYS A 95 -14.98 -19.52 -19.54
CA LYS A 95 -15.35 -18.86 -20.79
C LYS A 95 -14.76 -17.44 -20.90
N TYR A 96 -14.69 -16.71 -19.80
CA TYR A 96 -14.08 -15.37 -19.76
C TYR A 96 -12.56 -15.42 -19.98
N LEU A 97 -11.92 -16.49 -19.51
CA LEU A 97 -10.47 -16.70 -19.68
C LEU A 97 -10.07 -17.24 -21.06
N LYS A 98 -10.98 -17.94 -21.76
CA LYS A 98 -10.74 -18.53 -23.09
C LYS A 98 -11.03 -17.57 -24.26
N LEU A 99 -11.41 -16.32 -24.01
CA LEU A 99 -11.84 -15.36 -25.04
C LEU A 99 -10.75 -14.34 -25.45
N ARG A 100 -9.49 -14.79 -25.58
CA ARG A 100 -8.40 -14.00 -26.18
C ARG A 100 -7.96 -14.61 -27.50
#